data_AF-A0A0G0BUG1-F1
#
_entry.id   AF-A0A0G0BUG1-F1
#
_cell.length_a   1.000
_cell.length_b   1.000
_cell.length_c   1.000
_cell.angle_alpha   90.00
_cell.angle_beta   90.00
_cell.angle_gamma   90.00
#
_symmetry.space_group_name_H-M   'P 1'
#
loop_
_entity.id
_entity.type
_entity.pdbx_description
1 polymer ?
#
loop_
_entity_poly.entity_id
_entity_poly.type
_entity_poly.pdbx_seq_one_letter_code
_entity_poly.pdbx_strand_id
1 'polypeptide(L)'
;MNIVPIIESSEEIERLIKYKGDIGIRIDLAIKADTHWDKRFDRFGLSEREVLDLPKMKNLKILHYHLGSQIKTQKSILEGIKHAFSIYVELQKTHPNLDTLDIGGGFGIPYEKKKFYTAKSVSSKIVKVLKNLSDKAGIKHPNLAVEWGQYIVAPAQVTLYKIISKKYIDKANAKAWYVIDGSFINDLKDTWAIHQKWHIIPANNMDGALKRVWLAGSSCDSDDKYTAGGDYILLPKINEEDQYIAILDTGWCQDGLASHHCLLSLPAKIIAQDGEIKIARKHETAEYIGKLFGWTNGDHK
;
A
#
# COMPACT_ATOMS: atom_id res chain seq x y z
N MET A 1 -18.32 -11.87 -16.37
CA MET A 1 -17.13 -11.14 -15.90
C MET A 1 -16.52 -10.46 -17.12
N ASN A 2 -16.36 -9.13 -17.11
CA ASN A 2 -15.67 -8.43 -18.21
C ASN A 2 -14.19 -8.36 -17.85
N ILE A 3 -13.31 -8.89 -18.70
CA ILE A 3 -11.86 -8.93 -18.48
C ILE A 3 -11.22 -8.10 -19.59
N VAL A 4 -10.43 -7.10 -19.20
CA VAL A 4 -9.69 -6.25 -20.14
C VAL A 4 -8.21 -6.39 -19.83
N PRO A 5 -7.45 -7.21 -20.59
CA PRO A 5 -6.00 -7.29 -20.40
C PRO A 5 -5.35 -5.96 -20.78
N ILE A 6 -4.42 -5.49 -19.95
CA ILE A 6 -3.63 -4.29 -20.21
C ILE A 6 -2.30 -4.74 -20.83
N ILE A 7 -2.01 -4.28 -22.04
CA ILE A 7 -0.72 -4.49 -22.71
C ILE A 7 0.34 -3.64 -22.00
N GLU A 8 1.39 -4.27 -21.50
CA GLU A 8 2.48 -3.61 -20.78
C GLU A 8 3.83 -3.66 -21.48
N SER A 9 3.97 -4.44 -22.56
CA SER A 9 5.18 -4.53 -23.37
C SER A 9 4.89 -4.75 -24.86
N SER A 10 5.90 -4.50 -25.70
CA SER A 10 5.79 -4.65 -27.16
C SER A 10 5.52 -6.10 -27.58
N GLU A 11 6.07 -7.07 -26.85
CA GLU A 11 5.84 -8.51 -27.09
C GLU A 11 4.39 -8.93 -26.81
N GLU A 12 3.70 -8.23 -25.92
CA GLU A 12 2.30 -8.50 -25.59
C GLU A 12 1.34 -8.01 -26.69
N ILE A 13 1.73 -6.97 -27.46
CA ILE A 13 0.93 -6.47 -28.58
C ILE A 13 0.65 -7.60 -29.58
N GLU A 14 1.67 -8.35 -29.99
CA GLU A 14 1.51 -9.44 -30.97
C GLU A 14 0.59 -10.55 -30.47
N ARG A 15 0.59 -10.79 -29.15
CA ARG A 15 -0.25 -11.81 -28.50
C ARG A 15 -1.69 -11.34 -28.36
N LEU A 16 -1.89 -10.09 -27.95
CA LEU A 16 -3.20 -9.53 -27.58
C LEU A 16 -3.92 -8.86 -28.75
N ILE A 17 -3.26 -8.58 -29.88
CA ILE A 17 -3.94 -8.07 -31.09
C ILE A 17 -4.99 -9.05 -31.66
N LYS A 18 -4.83 -10.35 -31.37
CA LYS A 18 -5.78 -11.41 -31.76
C LYS A 18 -6.89 -11.62 -30.72
N TYR A 19 -6.81 -10.95 -29.56
CA TYR A 19 -7.81 -11.07 -28.52
C TYR A 19 -9.13 -10.46 -28.99
N LYS A 20 -10.24 -11.17 -28.78
CA LYS A 20 -11.56 -10.75 -29.29
C LYS A 20 -12.30 -9.81 -28.34
N GLY A 21 -11.91 -9.76 -27.07
CA GLY A 21 -12.48 -8.86 -26.08
C GLY A 21 -11.82 -7.49 -26.11
N ASP A 22 -12.28 -6.59 -25.26
CA ASP A 22 -11.66 -5.28 -25.07
C ASP A 22 -10.24 -5.43 -24.52
N ILE A 23 -9.33 -4.54 -24.92
CA ILE A 23 -7.95 -4.48 -24.43
C ILE A 23 -7.63 -3.08 -23.92
N GLY A 24 -6.70 -3.01 -22.99
CA GLY A 24 -6.08 -1.77 -22.56
C GLY A 24 -4.60 -1.73 -22.90
N ILE A 25 -4.00 -0.56 -22.70
CA ILE A 25 -2.57 -0.38 -22.88
C ILE A 25 -2.01 0.49 -21.78
N ARG A 26 -0.82 0.13 -21.28
CA ARG A 26 -0.10 0.88 -20.29
C ARG A 26 0.95 1.76 -20.94
N ILE A 27 0.96 3.03 -20.56
CA ILE A 27 1.99 3.99 -20.97
C ILE A 27 2.95 4.30 -19.82
N ASP A 28 4.24 4.35 -20.14
CA ASP A 28 5.25 5.01 -19.31
C ASP A 28 5.25 6.51 -19.66
N LEU A 29 4.82 7.34 -18.69
CA LEU A 29 4.72 8.79 -18.88
C LEU A 29 6.08 9.50 -18.77
N ALA A 30 7.16 8.81 -18.38
CA ALA A 30 8.48 9.37 -18.17
C ALA A 30 8.52 10.64 -17.27
N ILE A 31 7.52 10.81 -16.40
CA ILE A 31 7.42 11.93 -15.46
C ILE A 31 7.81 11.50 -14.05
N LYS A 32 8.50 12.39 -13.34
CA LYS A 32 8.81 12.19 -11.92
C LYS A 32 7.64 12.65 -11.06
N ALA A 33 7.11 11.74 -10.25
CA ALA A 33 6.16 12.07 -9.19
C ALA A 33 6.86 12.04 -7.82
N ASP A 34 6.48 12.94 -6.92
CA ASP A 34 6.95 12.88 -5.52
C ASP A 34 6.23 11.73 -4.81
N THR A 35 6.85 10.56 -4.83
CA THR A 35 6.34 9.31 -4.26
C THR A 35 7.25 8.80 -3.14
N HIS A 36 6.77 7.83 -2.37
CA HIS A 36 7.63 7.12 -1.41
C HIS A 36 8.59 6.16 -2.13
N TRP A 37 8.11 5.53 -3.21
CA TRP A 37 8.88 4.57 -4.00
C TRP A 37 9.29 5.21 -5.34
N ASP A 38 10.40 5.95 -5.31
CA ASP A 38 10.97 6.59 -6.51
C ASP A 38 11.45 5.51 -7.50
N LYS A 39 10.66 5.27 -8.54
CA LYS A 39 11.07 4.44 -9.66
C LYS A 39 11.91 5.30 -10.59
N ARG A 40 13.23 5.12 -10.55
CA ARG A 40 14.13 5.77 -11.52
C ARG A 40 13.86 5.32 -12.97
N PHE A 41 13.36 4.09 -13.13
CA PHE A 41 13.00 3.48 -14.41
C PHE A 41 11.76 2.61 -14.20
N ASP A 42 10.73 2.79 -15.03
CA ASP A 42 9.56 1.92 -14.97
C ASP A 42 9.87 0.55 -15.56
N ARG A 43 9.25 -0.48 -14.97
CA ARG A 43 9.43 -1.88 -15.38
C ARG A 43 8.49 -2.29 -16.51
N PHE A 44 7.41 -1.53 -16.67
CA PHE A 44 6.23 -1.88 -17.46
C PHE A 44 5.63 -0.61 -18.07
N GLY A 45 5.03 -0.76 -19.23
CA GLY A 45 4.48 0.32 -20.01
C GLY A 45 5.31 0.60 -21.23
N LEU A 46 4.62 0.92 -22.32
CA LEU A 46 5.20 1.34 -23.57
C LEU A 46 5.58 2.82 -23.48
N SER A 47 6.65 3.22 -24.16
CA SER A 47 6.99 4.63 -24.30
C SER A 47 5.89 5.38 -25.07
N GLU A 48 5.83 6.70 -24.89
CA GLU A 48 4.86 7.54 -25.62
C GLU A 48 4.93 7.33 -27.14
N ARG A 49 6.14 7.15 -27.67
CA ARG A 49 6.34 6.88 -29.10
C ARG A 49 5.72 5.56 -29.52
N GLU A 50 5.99 4.48 -28.78
CA GLU A 50 5.43 3.16 -29.07
C GLU A 50 3.89 3.16 -28.96
N VAL A 51 3.34 3.91 -27.99
CA VAL A 51 1.89 4.07 -27.83
C VAL A 51 1.28 4.84 -29.00
N LEU A 52 1.90 5.92 -29.46
CA LEU A 52 1.39 6.69 -30.61
C LEU A 52 1.57 5.96 -31.95
N ASP A 53 2.58 5.09 -32.05
CA ASP A 53 2.88 4.28 -33.24
C ASP A 53 2.10 2.93 -33.25
N LEU A 54 1.13 2.74 -32.35
CA LEU A 54 0.38 1.49 -32.25
C LEU A 54 -0.34 1.12 -33.57
N PRO A 55 -0.38 -0.17 -33.92
CA PRO A 55 -1.24 -0.62 -35.00
C PRO A 55 -2.71 -0.32 -34.68
N LYS A 56 -3.56 -0.22 -35.71
CA LYS A 56 -4.99 -0.04 -35.54
C LYS A 56 -5.58 -1.21 -34.76
N MET A 57 -6.05 -0.95 -33.54
CA MET A 57 -6.69 -1.93 -32.66
C MET A 57 -8.13 -1.50 -32.40
N LYS A 58 -9.10 -2.17 -33.04
CA LYS A 58 -10.52 -1.77 -32.95
C LYS A 58 -11.12 -1.96 -31.55
N ASN A 59 -10.54 -2.83 -30.75
CA ASN A 59 -10.95 -3.21 -29.39
C ASN A 59 -10.12 -2.51 -28.30
N LEU A 60 -9.28 -1.53 -28.64
CA LEU A 60 -8.57 -0.73 -27.62
C LEU A 60 -9.58 0.17 -26.88
N LYS A 61 -9.68 -0.02 -25.56
CA LYS A 61 -10.66 0.64 -24.68
C LYS A 61 -10.07 1.46 -23.56
N ILE A 62 -8.93 1.03 -23.01
CA ILE A 62 -8.35 1.62 -21.79
C ILE A 62 -6.94 2.14 -22.09
N LEU A 63 -6.68 3.40 -21.74
CA LEU A 63 -5.32 3.92 -21.54
C LEU A 63 -5.04 3.90 -20.04
N HIS A 64 -4.04 3.16 -19.62
CA HIS A 64 -3.63 3.00 -18.23
C HIS A 64 -2.24 3.61 -18.01
N TYR A 65 -2.00 4.17 -16.83
CA TYR A 65 -0.64 4.50 -16.38
C TYR A 65 -0.54 4.38 -14.86
N HIS A 66 0.69 4.31 -14.34
CA HIS A 66 0.90 4.24 -12.90
C HIS A 66 2.18 4.98 -12.45
N LEU A 67 2.01 6.08 -11.70
CA LEU A 67 3.10 6.94 -11.22
C LEU A 67 3.92 6.38 -10.05
N GLY A 68 3.58 5.18 -9.58
CA GLY A 68 4.09 4.63 -8.34
C GLY A 68 3.12 4.83 -7.18
N SER A 69 3.42 4.16 -6.07
CA SER A 69 2.55 4.13 -4.89
C SER A 69 2.87 5.31 -3.93
N GLN A 70 1.96 5.67 -3.01
CA GLN A 70 2.18 6.70 -1.98
C GLN A 70 2.68 8.06 -2.53
N ILE A 71 1.97 8.61 -3.51
CA ILE A 71 2.22 9.96 -4.05
C ILE A 71 1.95 10.98 -2.93
N LYS A 72 2.90 11.88 -2.64
CA LYS A 72 2.82 12.78 -1.48
C LYS A 72 2.06 14.06 -1.75
N THR A 73 1.92 14.45 -3.02
CA THR A 73 1.29 15.72 -3.38
C THR A 73 0.16 15.57 -4.39
N GLN A 74 -0.89 16.36 -4.19
CA GLN A 74 -1.98 16.49 -5.16
C GLN A 74 -1.48 17.06 -6.49
N LYS A 75 -0.41 17.87 -6.48
CA LYS A 75 0.17 18.45 -7.68
C LYS A 75 0.68 17.35 -8.63
N SER A 76 1.47 16.40 -8.10
CA SER A 76 2.02 15.29 -8.90
C SER A 76 0.92 14.42 -9.52
N ILE A 77 -0.17 14.16 -8.79
CA ILE A 77 -1.34 13.45 -9.32
C ILE A 77 -1.93 14.20 -10.53
N LEU A 78 -2.16 15.51 -10.38
CA LEU A 78 -2.77 16.31 -11.44
C LEU A 78 -1.85 16.52 -12.65
N GLU A 79 -0.54 16.54 -12.45
CA GLU A 79 0.44 16.62 -13.55
C GLU A 79 0.42 15.34 -14.40
N GLY A 80 0.44 14.16 -13.78
CA GLY A 80 0.34 12.91 -14.52
C GLY A 80 -0.97 12.73 -15.27
N ILE A 81 -2.09 13.14 -14.67
CA ILE A 81 -3.40 13.10 -15.34
C ILE A 81 -3.42 13.98 -16.58
N LYS A 82 -2.88 15.21 -16.49
CA LYS A 82 -2.85 16.13 -17.64
C LYS A 82 -2.01 15.58 -18.79
N HIS A 83 -0.86 14.99 -18.46
CA HIS A 83 0.06 14.41 -19.43
C HIS A 83 -0.52 13.16 -20.10
N ALA A 84 -1.05 12.22 -19.31
CA ALA A 84 -1.74 11.06 -19.84
C ALA A 84 -2.95 11.45 -20.70
N PHE A 85 -3.70 12.48 -20.29
CA PHE A 85 -4.85 12.96 -21.05
C PHE A 85 -4.47 13.55 -22.41
N SER A 86 -3.33 14.24 -22.54
CA SER A 86 -2.89 14.70 -23.87
C SER A 86 -2.61 13.53 -24.81
N ILE A 87 -2.05 12.45 -24.29
CA ILE A 87 -1.76 11.24 -25.08
C ILE A 87 -3.05 10.49 -25.41
N TYR A 88 -3.99 10.42 -24.47
CA TYR A 88 -5.33 9.89 -24.68
C TYR A 88 -6.05 10.56 -25.86
N VAL A 89 -6.00 11.90 -25.94
CA VAL A 89 -6.63 12.66 -27.03
C VAL A 89 -5.99 12.32 -28.39
N GLU A 90 -4.66 12.20 -28.44
CA GLU A 90 -3.96 11.83 -29.67
C GLU A 90 -4.31 10.40 -30.11
N LEU A 91 -4.31 9.44 -29.19
CA LEU A 91 -4.70 8.05 -29.45
C LEU A 91 -6.13 7.92 -29.97
N GLN A 92 -7.07 8.74 -29.45
CA GLN A 92 -8.47 8.65 -29.86
C GLN A 92 -8.67 8.97 -31.36
N LYS A 93 -7.74 9.71 -31.99
CA LYS A 93 -7.79 10.00 -33.44
C LYS A 93 -7.66 8.74 -34.29
N THR A 94 -6.88 7.76 -33.83
CA THR A 94 -6.65 6.48 -34.53
C THR A 94 -7.46 5.33 -33.94
N HIS A 95 -7.83 5.42 -32.66
CA HIS A 95 -8.55 4.39 -31.91
C HIS A 95 -9.82 5.00 -31.27
N PRO A 96 -10.87 5.29 -32.07
CA PRO A 96 -12.06 6.03 -31.62
C PRO A 96 -12.92 5.29 -30.57
N ASN A 97 -12.66 4.00 -30.35
CA ASN A 97 -13.33 3.20 -29.32
C ASN A 97 -12.68 3.33 -27.93
N LEU A 98 -11.50 3.96 -27.84
CA LEU A 98 -10.84 4.31 -26.59
C LEU A 98 -11.75 5.26 -25.81
N ASP A 99 -12.25 4.80 -24.66
CA ASP A 99 -13.26 5.51 -23.88
C ASP A 99 -12.93 5.60 -22.38
N THR A 100 -11.85 4.97 -21.93
CA THR A 100 -11.51 4.87 -20.52
C THR A 100 -10.06 5.32 -20.28
N LEU A 101 -9.89 6.24 -19.32
CA LEU A 101 -8.61 6.63 -18.76
C LEU A 101 -8.49 6.04 -17.36
N ASP A 102 -7.58 5.10 -17.20
CA ASP A 102 -7.22 4.53 -15.92
C ASP A 102 -5.97 5.22 -15.38
N ILE A 103 -6.11 5.91 -14.25
CA ILE A 103 -5.04 6.68 -13.63
C ILE A 103 -4.21 5.85 -12.63
N GLY A 104 -4.50 4.55 -12.53
CA GLY A 104 -3.81 3.59 -11.69
C GLY A 104 -3.89 3.89 -10.20
N GLY A 105 -2.96 3.30 -9.46
CA GLY A 105 -2.80 3.51 -8.02
C GLY A 105 -2.12 4.83 -7.64
N GLY A 106 -1.45 4.84 -6.48
CA GLY A 106 -0.63 5.98 -6.07
C GLY A 106 -1.25 6.94 -5.08
N PHE A 107 -2.56 6.87 -4.83
CA PHE A 107 -3.17 7.67 -3.78
C PHE A 107 -2.59 7.28 -2.42
N GLY A 108 -1.91 8.23 -1.79
CA GLY A 108 -1.21 8.03 -0.53
C GLY A 108 -2.12 8.16 0.68
N ILE A 109 -1.61 7.66 1.81
CA ILE A 109 -2.24 7.81 3.12
C ILE A 109 -1.31 8.49 4.13
N PRO A 110 -1.85 9.25 5.08
CA PRO A 110 -1.03 10.00 6.02
C PRO A 110 -0.55 9.12 7.18
N TYR A 111 0.46 8.29 6.98
CA TYR A 111 1.07 7.46 8.03
C TYR A 111 1.81 8.24 9.14
N GLU A 112 2.05 9.53 8.92
CA GLU A 112 2.61 10.45 9.90
C GLU A 112 1.58 11.55 10.21
N LYS A 113 1.69 12.18 11.39
CA LYS A 113 0.82 13.31 11.80
C LYS A 113 1.20 14.61 11.05
N LYS A 114 1.05 14.60 9.73
CA LYS A 114 1.33 15.72 8.81
C LYS A 114 0.09 16.00 7.97
N LYS A 115 -0.04 17.26 7.54
CA LYS A 115 -1.12 17.65 6.62
C LYS A 115 -0.96 16.89 5.30
N PHE A 116 -2.05 16.30 4.83
CA PHE A 116 -2.10 15.53 3.59
C PHE A 116 -3.33 15.92 2.76
N TYR A 117 -3.36 15.53 1.50
CA TYR A 117 -4.54 15.76 0.66
C TYR A 117 -5.66 14.77 1.00
N THR A 118 -6.91 15.12 0.68
CA THR A 118 -8.08 14.27 0.93
C THR A 118 -8.64 13.73 -0.39
N ALA A 119 -9.24 12.53 -0.34
CA ALA A 119 -9.85 11.91 -1.52
C ALA A 119 -10.87 12.85 -2.16
N LYS A 120 -11.73 13.48 -1.35
CA LYS A 120 -12.72 14.47 -1.81
C LYS A 120 -12.08 15.65 -2.56
N SER A 121 -10.99 16.24 -2.03
CA SER A 121 -10.32 17.38 -2.68
C SER A 121 -9.67 16.96 -3.99
N VAL A 122 -9.00 15.80 -4.02
CA VAL A 122 -8.29 15.30 -5.19
C VAL A 122 -9.29 14.89 -6.28
N SER A 123 -10.28 14.04 -5.96
CA SER A 123 -11.27 13.55 -6.93
C SER A 123 -12.03 14.70 -7.59
N SER A 124 -12.48 15.69 -6.80
CA SER A 124 -13.18 16.88 -7.34
C SER A 124 -12.31 17.65 -8.34
N LYS A 125 -11.00 17.74 -8.09
CA LYS A 125 -10.05 18.42 -8.97
C LYS A 125 -9.73 17.60 -10.22
N ILE A 126 -9.60 16.28 -10.09
CA ILE A 126 -9.41 15.36 -11.22
C ILE A 126 -10.58 15.50 -12.20
N VAL A 127 -11.81 15.35 -11.71
CA VAL A 127 -13.03 15.46 -12.53
C VAL A 127 -13.10 16.82 -13.22
N LYS A 128 -12.84 17.91 -12.49
CA LYS A 128 -12.85 19.26 -13.05
C LYS A 128 -11.79 19.45 -14.14
N VAL A 129 -10.58 18.93 -13.93
CA VAL A 129 -9.49 19.02 -14.91
C VAL A 129 -9.84 18.22 -16.18
N LEU A 130 -10.26 16.97 -16.03
CA LEU A 130 -10.62 16.11 -17.16
C LEU A 130 -11.81 16.65 -17.95
N LYS A 131 -12.83 17.18 -17.26
CA LYS A 131 -13.95 17.86 -17.91
C LYS A 131 -13.46 19.02 -18.79
N ASN A 132 -12.70 19.96 -18.21
CA ASN A 132 -12.23 21.14 -18.93
C ASN A 132 -11.33 20.78 -20.11
N LEU A 133 -10.46 19.79 -19.96
CA LEU A 133 -9.58 19.34 -21.04
C LEU A 133 -10.36 18.64 -22.16
N SER A 134 -11.35 17.81 -21.81
CA SER A 134 -12.22 17.14 -22.79
C SER A 134 -13.07 18.14 -23.57
N ASP A 135 -13.69 19.10 -22.88
CA ASP A 135 -14.48 20.17 -23.51
C ASP A 135 -13.61 20.99 -24.49
N LYS A 136 -12.37 21.32 -24.10
CA LYS A 136 -11.42 22.05 -24.94
C LYS A 136 -10.98 21.25 -26.17
N ALA A 137 -10.80 19.94 -26.01
CA ALA A 137 -10.40 19.04 -27.09
C ALA A 137 -11.57 18.66 -28.02
N GLY A 138 -12.82 18.97 -27.64
CA GLY A 138 -14.01 18.61 -28.41
C GLY A 138 -14.30 17.11 -28.41
N ILE A 139 -13.86 16.38 -27.38
CA ILE A 139 -14.05 14.92 -27.27
C ILE A 139 -15.05 14.56 -26.17
N LYS A 140 -15.62 13.35 -26.26
CA LYS A 140 -16.43 12.79 -25.17
C LYS A 140 -15.57 12.64 -23.92
N HIS A 141 -16.14 12.96 -22.75
CA HIS A 141 -15.47 12.76 -21.46
C HIS A 141 -15.17 11.26 -21.27
N PRO A 142 -13.92 10.90 -20.92
CA PRO A 142 -13.57 9.50 -20.69
C PRO A 142 -14.25 8.97 -19.43
N ASN A 143 -14.52 7.66 -19.40
CA ASN A 143 -14.69 6.94 -18.15
C ASN A 143 -13.38 7.04 -17.35
N LEU A 144 -13.49 7.25 -16.05
CA LEU A 144 -12.33 7.34 -15.16
C LEU A 144 -12.27 6.09 -14.28
N ALA A 145 -11.15 5.38 -14.34
CA ALA A 145 -10.82 4.29 -13.43
C ALA A 145 -9.68 4.72 -12.49
N VAL A 146 -9.71 4.22 -11.25
CA VAL A 146 -8.68 4.45 -10.22
C VAL A 146 -8.39 3.14 -9.50
N GLU A 147 -7.14 2.90 -9.11
CA GLU A 147 -6.70 1.67 -8.44
C GLU A 147 -6.11 1.98 -7.06
N TRP A 148 -6.80 2.79 -6.27
CA TRP A 148 -6.30 3.31 -4.98
C TRP A 148 -6.37 2.27 -3.84
N GLY A 149 -5.81 1.08 -4.06
CA GLY A 149 -5.89 -0.06 -3.15
C GLY A 149 -5.38 0.27 -1.75
N GLN A 150 -4.18 0.86 -1.63
CA GLN A 150 -3.60 1.26 -0.35
C GLN A 150 -4.54 2.19 0.44
N TYR A 151 -5.14 3.17 -0.23
CA TYR A 151 -6.08 4.10 0.40
C TYR A 151 -7.32 3.42 0.99
N ILE A 152 -7.82 2.39 0.29
CA ILE A 152 -9.04 1.67 0.70
C ILE A 152 -8.74 0.73 1.86
N VAL A 153 -7.69 -0.09 1.76
CA VAL A 153 -7.51 -1.22 2.68
C VAL A 153 -6.63 -0.90 3.88
N ALA A 154 -5.72 0.07 3.79
CA ALA A 154 -4.85 0.41 4.92
C ALA A 154 -5.63 0.70 6.22
N PRO A 155 -6.63 1.61 6.24
CA PRO A 155 -7.37 1.93 7.47
C PRO A 155 -8.31 0.80 7.92
N ALA A 156 -8.53 -0.23 7.11
CA ALA A 156 -9.43 -1.34 7.43
C ALA A 156 -8.81 -2.34 8.42
N GLN A 157 -7.52 -2.22 8.75
CA GLN A 157 -6.84 -3.09 9.70
C GLN A 157 -6.07 -2.28 10.74
N VAL A 158 -6.12 -2.79 11.98
CA VAL A 158 -5.31 -2.35 13.12
C VAL A 158 -4.58 -3.57 13.66
N THR A 159 -3.29 -3.43 13.91
CA THR A 159 -2.49 -4.48 14.57
C THR A 159 -2.37 -4.17 16.05
N LEU A 160 -2.77 -5.10 16.91
CA LEU A 160 -2.69 -4.97 18.36
C LEU A 160 -1.54 -5.81 18.90
N TYR A 161 -0.74 -5.23 19.79
CA TYR A 161 0.29 -5.94 20.53
C TYR A 161 0.12 -5.74 22.03
N LYS A 162 0.39 -6.80 22.80
CA LYS A 162 0.65 -6.69 24.23
C LYS A 162 2.11 -6.29 24.46
N ILE A 163 2.37 -5.48 25.48
CA ILE A 163 3.73 -5.25 25.96
C ILE A 163 4.06 -6.30 27.02
N ILE A 164 5.14 -7.06 26.82
CA ILE A 164 5.55 -8.17 27.69
C ILE A 164 6.78 -7.83 28.54
N SER A 165 7.56 -6.82 28.16
CA SER A 165 8.74 -6.43 28.93
C SER A 165 9.10 -4.97 28.72
N LYS A 166 9.88 -4.42 29.65
CA LYS A 166 10.40 -3.05 29.60
C LYS A 166 11.86 -3.00 30.06
N LYS A 167 12.68 -2.22 29.35
CA LYS A 167 14.07 -1.94 29.70
C LYS A 167 14.35 -0.45 29.67
N TYR A 168 14.79 0.12 30.78
CA TYR A 168 15.16 1.54 30.83
C TYR A 168 16.51 1.80 30.18
N ILE A 169 16.64 2.97 29.55
CA ILE A 169 17.86 3.42 28.88
C ILE A 169 18.11 4.89 29.20
N ASP A 170 19.34 5.22 29.59
CA ASP A 170 19.67 6.56 30.08
C ASP A 170 20.28 7.46 29.01
N LYS A 171 21.09 6.87 28.11
CA LYS A 171 21.92 7.56 27.10
C LYS A 171 21.29 7.62 25.70
N ALA A 172 19.97 7.72 25.63
CA ALA A 172 19.23 7.88 24.37
C ALA A 172 18.14 8.96 24.49
N ASN A 173 17.59 9.37 23.34
CA ASN A 173 16.42 10.24 23.25
C ASN A 173 15.15 9.54 23.75
N ALA A 174 14.97 8.26 23.42
CA ALA A 174 14.07 7.36 24.12
C ALA A 174 14.58 7.05 25.54
N LYS A 175 13.66 6.79 26.47
CA LYS A 175 13.94 6.49 27.88
C LYS A 175 13.63 5.05 28.28
N ALA A 176 13.02 4.28 27.38
CA ALA A 176 12.84 2.85 27.54
C ALA A 176 12.69 2.15 26.19
N TRP A 177 13.00 0.85 26.18
CA TRP A 177 12.47 -0.13 25.25
C TRP A 177 11.25 -0.78 25.87
N TYR A 178 10.16 -0.87 25.10
CA TYR A 178 9.02 -1.74 25.38
C TYR A 178 9.04 -2.90 24.40
N VAL A 179 8.97 -4.12 24.91
CA VAL A 179 9.02 -5.35 24.11
C VAL A 179 7.60 -5.81 23.83
N ILE A 180 7.24 -5.92 22.56
CA ILE A 180 5.92 -6.40 22.14
C ILE A 180 5.88 -7.94 22.15
N ASP A 181 4.69 -8.48 22.38
CA ASP A 181 4.38 -9.89 22.13
C ASP A 181 4.08 -10.09 20.64
N GLY A 182 5.14 -10.19 19.85
CA GLY A 182 5.07 -10.28 18.39
C GLY A 182 6.33 -9.75 17.73
N SER A 183 6.33 -9.63 16.41
CA SER A 183 7.51 -9.21 15.66
C SER A 183 7.16 -8.26 14.53
N PHE A 184 7.86 -7.13 14.46
CA PHE A 184 7.71 -6.17 13.37
C PHE A 184 8.20 -6.74 12.04
N ILE A 185 9.23 -7.59 12.06
CA ILE A 185 9.76 -8.23 10.85
C ILE A 185 8.74 -9.21 10.25
N ASN A 186 7.97 -9.88 11.11
CA ASN A 186 6.96 -10.84 10.68
C ASN A 186 5.64 -10.18 10.31
N ASP A 187 5.07 -9.38 11.20
CA ASP A 187 3.68 -8.94 11.08
C ASP A 187 3.54 -7.58 10.37
N LEU A 188 4.60 -6.76 10.39
CA LEU A 188 4.63 -5.38 9.88
C LEU A 188 5.91 -5.13 9.07
N LYS A 189 6.15 -6.02 8.10
CA LYS A 189 7.41 -6.15 7.36
C LYS A 189 7.93 -4.84 6.77
N ASP A 190 7.04 -3.94 6.35
CA ASP A 190 7.44 -2.64 5.80
C ASP A 190 8.19 -1.76 6.83
N THR A 191 8.00 -2.00 8.12
CA THR A 191 8.79 -1.39 9.20
C THR A 191 10.27 -1.67 9.04
N TRP A 192 10.60 -2.92 8.73
CA TRP A 192 11.97 -3.39 8.57
C TRP A 192 12.49 -3.08 7.16
N ALA A 193 11.73 -3.47 6.14
CA ALA A 193 12.20 -3.47 4.75
C ALA A 193 12.33 -2.07 4.13
N ILE A 194 11.42 -1.15 4.49
CA ILE A 194 11.37 0.19 3.88
C ILE A 194 11.28 1.32 4.91
N HIS A 195 11.49 1.01 6.19
CA HIS A 195 11.40 1.98 7.30
C HIS A 195 10.06 2.71 7.36
N GLN A 196 8.97 2.00 7.03
CA GLN A 196 7.61 2.54 7.11
C GLN A 196 7.32 3.01 8.53
N LYS A 197 6.82 4.23 8.64
CA LYS A 197 6.35 4.80 9.91
C LYS A 197 4.87 4.49 10.10
N TRP A 198 4.46 4.39 11.35
CA TRP A 198 3.08 4.06 11.71
C TRP A 198 2.56 5.02 12.77
N HIS A 199 1.24 5.20 12.78
CA HIS A 199 0.55 5.75 13.94
C HIS A 199 0.41 4.67 14.99
N ILE A 200 1.07 4.87 16.12
CA ILE A 200 1.03 3.96 17.26
C ILE A 200 0.36 4.69 18.42
N ILE A 201 -0.67 4.08 18.98
CA ILE A 201 -1.41 4.60 20.13
C ILE A 201 -1.52 3.54 21.23
N PRO A 202 -1.62 3.94 22.50
CA PRO A 202 -2.05 3.01 23.54
C PRO A 202 -3.48 2.54 23.27
N ALA A 203 -3.73 1.23 23.40
CA ALA A 203 -5.08 0.66 23.28
C ALA A 203 -5.84 0.68 24.62
N ASN A 204 -5.11 0.83 25.73
CA ASN A 204 -5.63 1.05 27.08
C ASN A 204 -4.69 2.00 27.85
N ASN A 205 -5.12 2.49 29.02
CA ASN A 205 -4.34 3.40 29.87
C ASN A 205 -3.98 4.73 29.17
N MET A 206 -4.87 5.24 28.33
CA MET A 206 -4.62 6.41 27.48
C MET A 206 -4.36 7.70 28.27
N ASP A 207 -4.92 7.80 29.48
CA ASP A 207 -4.76 8.97 30.37
C ASP A 207 -3.49 8.90 31.26
N GLY A 208 -2.70 7.83 31.11
CA GLY A 208 -1.50 7.61 31.89
C GLY A 208 -0.37 8.59 31.55
N ALA A 209 0.52 8.84 32.53
CA ALA A 209 1.71 9.64 32.30
C ALA A 209 2.58 9.05 31.18
N LEU A 210 2.91 9.87 30.18
CA LEU A 210 3.64 9.41 29.00
C LEU A 210 5.14 9.30 29.23
N LYS A 211 5.75 8.35 28.51
CA LYS A 211 7.20 8.14 28.44
C LYS A 211 7.62 8.06 26.98
N ARG A 212 8.81 8.59 26.69
CA ARG A 212 9.49 8.44 25.40
C ARG A 212 10.05 7.04 25.29
N VAL A 213 9.63 6.27 24.31
CA VAL A 213 10.01 4.86 24.17
C VAL A 213 10.34 4.48 22.74
N TRP A 214 11.09 3.40 22.62
CA TRP A 214 11.21 2.58 21.41
C TRP A 214 10.52 1.24 21.63
N LEU A 215 10.12 0.60 20.55
CA LEU A 215 9.53 -0.74 20.60
C LEU A 215 10.51 -1.76 20.04
N ALA A 216 10.63 -2.90 20.69
CA ALA A 216 11.34 -4.07 20.18
C ALA A 216 10.36 -5.23 20.01
N GLY A 217 10.53 -6.04 18.98
CA GLY A 217 9.85 -7.32 18.86
C GLY A 217 10.44 -8.38 19.79
N SER A 218 9.79 -9.53 19.85
CA SER A 218 10.20 -10.66 20.69
C SER A 218 11.24 -11.57 20.03
N SER A 219 11.60 -11.33 18.77
CA SER A 219 12.65 -12.11 18.09
C SER A 219 14.05 -11.80 18.62
N CYS A 220 15.02 -12.65 18.28
CA CYS A 220 16.43 -12.41 18.63
C CYS A 220 17.14 -11.43 17.68
N ASP A 221 16.47 -10.97 16.62
CA ASP A 221 17.06 -10.08 15.62
C ASP A 221 17.06 -8.62 16.09
N SER A 222 18.23 -7.99 15.98
CA SER A 222 18.41 -6.58 16.36
C SER A 222 17.62 -5.59 15.51
N ASP A 223 17.17 -6.00 14.32
CA ASP A 223 16.34 -5.19 13.43
C ASP A 223 14.83 -5.34 13.69
N ASP A 224 14.44 -6.21 14.62
CA ASP A 224 13.06 -6.31 15.09
C ASP A 224 12.74 -5.18 16.06
N LYS A 225 12.67 -3.96 15.52
CA LYS A 225 12.51 -2.73 16.28
C LYS A 225 11.71 -1.69 15.52
N TYR A 226 11.02 -0.85 16.28
CA TYR A 226 10.42 0.38 15.80
C TYR A 226 10.97 1.58 16.60
N THR A 227 11.77 2.41 15.94
CA THR A 227 12.43 3.58 16.55
C THR A 227 11.91 4.91 15.98
N ALA A 228 10.81 4.89 15.23
CA ALA A 228 10.22 6.05 14.56
C ALA A 228 11.22 6.83 13.66
N GLY A 229 12.20 6.13 13.07
CA GLY A 229 13.26 6.76 12.27
C GLY A 229 14.33 7.45 13.10
N GLY A 230 14.60 6.95 14.31
CA GLY A 230 15.62 7.47 15.23
C GLY A 230 15.11 8.49 16.25
N ASP A 231 13.82 8.86 16.20
CA ASP A 231 13.19 9.73 17.21
C ASP A 231 12.68 8.90 18.40
N TYR A 232 11.40 9.00 18.78
CA TYR A 232 10.75 8.15 19.79
C TYR A 232 9.23 8.18 19.59
N ILE A 233 8.52 7.27 20.26
CA ILE A 233 7.07 7.37 20.43
C ILE A 233 6.74 7.69 21.89
N LEU A 234 5.57 8.30 22.12
CA LEU A 234 5.04 8.54 23.45
C LEU A 234 4.03 7.46 23.78
N LEU A 235 4.30 6.67 24.81
CA LEU A 235 3.39 5.66 25.33
C LEU A 235 3.22 5.81 26.84
N PRO A 236 2.12 5.33 27.42
CA PRO A 236 1.92 5.33 28.87
C PRO A 236 3.05 4.62 29.59
N LYS A 237 3.42 5.13 30.77
CA LYS A 237 4.34 4.43 31.67
C LYS A 237 3.67 3.15 32.15
N ILE A 238 4.24 2.01 31.77
CA ILE A 238 3.75 0.69 32.18
C ILE A 238 3.78 0.56 33.71
N ASN A 239 2.60 0.34 34.29
CA ASN A 239 2.31 0.04 35.69
C ASN A 239 2.24 -1.49 35.89
N GLU A 240 1.45 -1.98 36.86
CA GLU A 240 1.25 -3.42 37.11
C GLU A 240 0.20 -4.05 36.18
N GLU A 241 -0.59 -3.24 35.48
CA GLU A 241 -1.62 -3.73 34.56
C GLU A 241 -1.03 -4.04 33.18
N ASP A 242 -1.70 -4.94 32.46
CA ASP A 242 -1.35 -5.24 31.08
C ASP A 242 -1.46 -3.98 30.21
N GLN A 243 -0.43 -3.72 29.41
CA GLN A 243 -0.43 -2.62 28.45
C GLN A 243 -0.53 -3.17 27.03
N TYR A 244 -1.47 -2.62 26.26
CA TYR A 244 -1.63 -2.91 24.84
C TYR A 244 -1.35 -1.67 24.00
N ILE A 245 -0.84 -1.88 22.80
CA ILE A 245 -0.66 -0.84 21.79
C ILE A 245 -1.42 -1.23 20.52
N ALA A 246 -1.92 -0.22 19.83
CA ALA A 246 -2.54 -0.34 18.52
C ALA A 246 -1.68 0.39 17.48
N ILE A 247 -1.39 -0.31 16.40
CA ILE A 247 -0.72 0.21 15.21
C ILE A 247 -1.79 0.33 14.13
N LEU A 248 -2.05 1.57 13.72
CA LEU A 248 -3.12 1.90 12.79
C LEU A 248 -2.64 1.78 11.34
N ASP A 249 -3.61 1.70 10.43
CA ASP A 249 -3.41 1.72 8.97
C ASP A 249 -2.58 0.53 8.43
N THR A 250 -2.64 -0.64 9.08
CA THR A 250 -1.79 -1.81 8.77
C THR A 250 -2.37 -2.74 7.71
N GLY A 251 -3.48 -2.38 7.07
CA GLY A 251 -4.21 -3.29 6.17
C GLY A 251 -3.61 -3.45 4.77
N TRP A 252 -2.67 -2.59 4.39
CA TRP A 252 -1.99 -2.67 3.09
C TRP A 252 -0.75 -3.53 3.19
N CYS A 253 -0.67 -4.58 2.36
CA CYS A 253 0.45 -5.52 2.20
C CYS A 253 0.82 -6.39 3.41
N GLN A 254 0.69 -5.91 4.64
CA GLN A 254 1.36 -6.51 5.81
C GLN A 254 0.97 -7.98 6.04
N ASP A 255 -0.32 -8.30 5.96
CA ASP A 255 -0.80 -9.69 6.14
C ASP A 255 -0.36 -10.63 5.01
N GLY A 256 -0.31 -10.14 3.77
CA GLY A 256 0.18 -10.91 2.62
C GLY A 256 1.71 -11.07 2.60
N LEU A 257 2.42 -10.17 3.28
CA LEU A 257 3.87 -10.19 3.45
C LEU A 257 4.30 -10.89 4.74
N ALA A 258 3.38 -11.42 5.52
CA ALA A 258 3.68 -12.00 6.82
C ALA A 258 4.68 -13.17 6.73
N SER A 259 5.48 -13.39 7.76
CA SER A 259 6.46 -14.50 7.80
C SER A 259 6.67 -15.08 9.19
N HIS A 260 7.51 -16.10 9.26
CA HIS A 260 7.84 -16.86 10.47
C HIS A 260 9.33 -16.75 10.83
N HIS A 261 9.91 -15.55 10.76
CA HIS A 261 11.26 -15.30 11.27
C HIS A 261 11.32 -15.71 12.75
N CYS A 262 12.41 -16.39 13.14
CA CYS A 262 12.56 -17.05 14.44
C CYS A 262 11.46 -18.08 14.78
N LEU A 263 10.76 -18.64 13.78
CA LEU A 263 9.63 -19.56 13.95
C LEU A 263 8.50 -18.98 14.82
N LEU A 264 8.44 -17.65 14.94
CA LEU A 264 7.37 -16.98 15.66
C LEU A 264 6.04 -17.20 14.94
N SER A 265 5.01 -17.49 15.72
CA SER A 265 3.65 -17.73 15.22
C SER A 265 3.01 -16.43 14.74
N LEU A 266 2.22 -16.51 13.67
CA LEU A 266 1.41 -15.38 13.25
C LEU A 266 0.24 -15.15 14.21
N PRO A 267 -0.13 -13.88 14.43
CA PRO A 267 -1.21 -13.52 15.34
C PRO A 267 -2.57 -13.99 14.80
N ALA A 268 -3.53 -14.10 15.73
CA ALA A 268 -4.93 -14.27 15.35
C ALA A 268 -5.41 -13.06 14.53
N LYS A 269 -6.24 -13.33 13.51
CA LYS A 269 -6.93 -12.31 12.72
C LYS A 269 -8.41 -12.31 13.05
N ILE A 270 -8.91 -11.16 13.44
CA ILE A 270 -10.29 -10.98 13.86
C ILE A 270 -10.96 -9.98 12.90
N ILE A 271 -12.18 -10.27 12.49
CA ILE A 271 -13.05 -9.36 11.76
C ILE A 271 -14.09 -8.85 12.75
N ALA A 272 -14.14 -7.54 12.92
CA ALA A 272 -15.19 -6.86 13.66
C ALA A 272 -16.04 -6.07 12.66
N GLN A 273 -17.32 -6.44 12.52
CA GLN A 273 -18.23 -5.81 11.57
C GLN A 273 -19.64 -5.77 12.17
N ASP A 274 -20.30 -4.61 12.12
CA ASP A 274 -21.69 -4.42 12.55
C ASP A 274 -22.00 -4.94 13.97
N GLY A 275 -21.03 -4.80 14.88
CA GLY A 275 -21.13 -5.28 16.27
C GLY A 275 -20.83 -6.78 16.45
N GLU A 276 -20.63 -7.53 15.37
CA GLU A 276 -20.21 -8.93 15.40
C GLU A 276 -18.69 -9.07 15.35
N ILE A 277 -18.17 -10.09 16.06
CA ILE A 277 -16.75 -10.45 16.06
C ILE A 277 -16.59 -11.88 15.56
N LYS A 278 -15.76 -12.08 14.54
CA LYS A 278 -15.44 -13.38 13.96
C LYS A 278 -13.93 -13.59 13.90
N ILE A 279 -13.46 -14.77 14.26
CA ILE A 279 -12.06 -15.16 14.10
C ILE A 279 -11.87 -15.61 12.64
N ALA A 280 -11.21 -14.79 11.83
CA ALA A 280 -10.88 -15.10 10.43
C ALA A 280 -9.66 -16.04 10.33
N ARG A 281 -8.68 -15.87 11.22
CA ARG A 281 -7.52 -16.76 11.35
C ARG A 281 -7.22 -16.95 12.83
N LYS A 282 -7.06 -18.20 13.27
CA LYS A 282 -6.62 -18.49 14.65
C LYS A 282 -5.13 -18.19 14.78
N HIS A 283 -4.69 -17.86 16.00
CA HIS A 283 -3.26 -17.80 16.31
C HIS A 283 -2.61 -19.15 15.98
N GLU A 284 -1.46 -19.12 15.32
CA GLU A 284 -0.75 -20.36 14.95
C GLU A 284 -0.18 -21.04 16.17
N THR A 285 -0.11 -22.38 16.17
CA THR A 285 0.53 -23.13 17.26
C THR A 285 1.93 -23.54 16.86
N ALA A 286 2.77 -23.83 17.85
CA ALA A 286 4.11 -24.36 17.60
C ALA A 286 4.08 -25.64 16.74
N GLU A 287 3.08 -26.52 16.91
CA GLU A 287 2.95 -27.70 16.04
C GLU A 287 2.57 -27.33 14.61
N TYR A 288 1.73 -26.32 14.40
CA TYR A 288 1.38 -25.85 13.06
C TYR A 288 2.62 -25.28 12.35
N ILE A 289 3.41 -24.46 13.05
CA ILE A 289 4.69 -23.95 12.52
C ILE A 289 5.62 -25.10 12.21
N GLY A 290 5.80 -26.06 13.11
CA GLY A 290 6.62 -27.24 12.87
C GLY A 290 6.21 -27.95 11.57
N LYS A 291 4.92 -28.21 11.38
CA LYS A 291 4.39 -28.84 10.17
C LYS A 291 4.65 -28.03 8.89
N LEU A 292 4.55 -26.69 8.96
CA LEU A 292 4.85 -25.82 7.83
C LEU A 292 6.30 -25.99 7.35
N PHE A 293 7.23 -26.25 8.28
CA PHE A 293 8.64 -26.52 8.01
C PHE A 293 8.97 -28.02 7.86
N GLY A 294 7.94 -28.87 7.70
CA GLY A 294 8.12 -30.30 7.46
C GLY A 294 8.40 -31.13 8.71
N TRP A 295 8.27 -30.58 9.92
CA TRP A 295 8.34 -31.35 11.15
C TRP A 295 7.02 -32.07 11.39
N THR A 296 7.08 -33.40 11.39
CA THR A 296 5.93 -34.27 11.59
C THR A 296 5.87 -34.85 13.01
N ASN A 297 6.61 -34.28 13.98
CA ASN A 297 6.74 -34.83 15.33
C ASN A 297 7.16 -36.32 15.36
N GLY A 298 7.95 -36.77 14.36
CA GLY A 298 8.38 -38.16 14.24
C GLY A 298 7.43 -39.09 13.47
N ASP A 299 6.29 -38.60 12.97
CA ASP A 299 5.47 -39.36 12.02
C ASP A 299 6.11 -39.32 10.62
N HIS A 300 6.91 -40.34 10.30
CA HIS A 300 7.58 -40.49 9.00
C HIS A 300 6.69 -41.17 7.93
N LYS A 301 5.36 -41.03 8.02
CA LYS A 301 4.43 -41.63 7.05
C LYS A 301 4.23 -40.77 5.82
#